data_AF-A0A255SLA6-F1
#
_entry.id   AF-A0A255SLA6-F1
#
_cell.length_a   1.000
_cell.length_b   1.000
_cell.length_c   1.000
_cell.angle_alpha   90.00
_cell.angle_beta   90.00
_cell.angle_gamma   90.00
#
_symmetry.space_group_name_H-M   'P 1'
#
loop_
_entity.id
_entity.type
_entity.pdbx_description
1 polymer ?
#
loop_
_entity_poly.entity_id
_entity_poly.type
_entity_poly.pdbx_seq_one_letter_code
_entity_poly.pdbx_strand_id
1 'polypeptide(L)'
;MTVEPLEGKIVSEITLGVNDDIEVIDAEVIEVEDEDWGDNHPNFIESNTQAITLEELTTKNVIPTFSDNTLTLSHQNFIGAVGKMAEQVFGELTPVEIRVSHPIIGRIPSAQHKKANELLDEEKTVFYQRMAWCCRVKNITREING
;
A
#
# COMPACT_ATOMS: atom_id res chain seq x y z
N MET A 1 -38.47 22.18 26.70
CA MET A 1 -38.60 20.88 27.37
C MET A 1 -37.30 20.13 27.14
N THR A 2 -36.44 20.11 28.14
CA THR A 2 -35.24 19.27 28.17
C THR A 2 -35.65 17.93 28.79
N VAL A 3 -35.40 16.83 28.09
CA VAL A 3 -35.59 15.48 28.61
C VAL A 3 -34.30 15.04 29.28
N GLU A 4 -34.38 14.74 30.57
CA GLU A 4 -33.27 14.17 31.33
C GLU A 4 -33.42 12.63 31.37
N PRO A 5 -32.34 11.86 31.17
CA PRO A 5 -32.41 10.42 31.19
C PRO A 5 -32.61 9.92 32.63
N LEU A 6 -33.59 9.04 32.83
CA LEU A 6 -33.77 8.34 34.10
C LEU A 6 -32.69 7.27 34.28
N GLU A 7 -32.09 7.25 35.47
CA GLU A 7 -31.14 6.24 35.91
C GLU A 7 -31.85 4.88 36.05
N GLY A 8 -31.73 4.05 35.01
CA GLY A 8 -32.21 2.67 35.00
C GLY A 8 -31.03 1.74 34.77
N LYS A 9 -30.84 0.75 35.66
CA LYS A 9 -29.82 -0.29 35.46
C LYS A 9 -30.22 -1.15 34.27
N ILE A 10 -29.47 -1.07 33.17
CA ILE A 10 -29.62 -1.97 32.03
C ILE A 10 -29.08 -3.33 32.49
N VAL A 11 -29.95 -4.33 32.57
CA VAL A 11 -29.56 -5.73 32.81
C VAL A 11 -29.84 -6.49 31.53
N SER A 12 -28.78 -6.87 30.82
CA SER A 12 -28.85 -7.81 29.71
C SER A 12 -28.55 -9.22 30.24
N GLU A 13 -29.45 -10.18 30.00
CA GLU A 13 -29.27 -11.58 30.40
C GLU A 13 -28.20 -12.32 29.57
N ILE A 14 -27.64 -11.69 28.54
CA ILE A 14 -26.57 -12.26 27.71
C ILE A 14 -25.22 -11.78 28.25
N THR A 15 -24.56 -12.61 29.04
CA THR A 15 -23.14 -12.46 29.34
C THR A 15 -22.31 -13.07 28.20
N LEU A 16 -21.25 -12.36 27.77
CA LEU A 16 -20.34 -12.77 26.69
C LEU A 16 -19.45 -13.98 27.05
N GLY A 17 -19.85 -14.82 28.01
CA GLY A 17 -19.09 -15.99 28.44
C GLY A 17 -17.73 -15.66 29.03
N VAL A 18 -17.57 -14.47 29.61
CA VAL A 18 -16.35 -14.05 30.30
C VAL A 18 -16.50 -14.42 31.77
N ASN A 19 -15.72 -15.39 32.25
CA ASN A 19 -15.69 -15.73 33.66
C ASN A 19 -15.04 -14.58 34.45
N ASP A 20 -15.54 -14.32 35.65
CA ASP A 20 -15.16 -13.20 36.53
C ASP A 20 -13.70 -13.23 37.06
N ASP A 21 -12.91 -14.22 36.64
CA ASP A 21 -11.54 -14.46 37.12
C ASP A 21 -10.44 -14.08 36.11
N ILE A 22 -10.77 -13.32 35.06
CA ILE A 22 -9.73 -12.76 34.19
C ILE A 22 -9.14 -11.55 34.90
N GLU A 23 -7.88 -11.65 35.33
CA GLU A 23 -7.07 -10.47 35.63
C GLU A 23 -7.02 -9.62 34.36
N VAL A 24 -7.86 -8.59 34.31
CA VAL A 24 -7.83 -7.57 33.29
C VAL A 24 -6.53 -6.81 33.52
N ILE A 25 -5.50 -7.19 32.78
CA ILE A 25 -4.25 -6.45 32.74
C ILE A 25 -4.63 -5.10 32.12
N ASP A 26 -4.49 -4.03 32.89
CA ASP A 26 -4.72 -2.68 32.40
C ASP A 26 -3.83 -2.47 31.18
N ALA A 27 -4.36 -1.86 30.13
CA ALA A 27 -3.58 -1.56 28.95
C ALA A 27 -2.47 -0.58 29.36
N GLU A 28 -1.25 -1.08 29.48
CA GLU A 28 -0.09 -0.23 29.72
C GLU A 28 0.05 0.67 28.50
N VAL A 29 -0.18 1.96 28.70
CA VAL A 29 0.12 2.98 27.69
C VAL A 29 1.62 2.96 27.55
N ILE A 30 2.10 2.30 26.50
CA ILE A 30 3.48 2.50 26.05
C ILE A 30 3.52 3.98 25.65
N GLU A 31 4.09 4.81 26.52
CA GLU A 31 4.58 6.12 26.13
C GLU A 31 5.66 5.84 25.10
N VAL A 32 5.25 5.82 23.83
CA VAL A 32 6.20 5.94 22.74
C VAL A 32 6.75 7.34 22.94
N GLU A 33 7.92 7.44 23.59
CA GLU A 33 8.80 8.60 23.40
C GLU A 33 8.77 8.88 21.90
N ASP A 34 8.60 10.14 21.50
CA ASP A 34 8.63 10.55 20.10
C ASP A 34 10.00 10.15 19.54
N GLU A 35 10.14 8.87 19.16
CA GLU A 35 11.24 8.37 18.38
C GLU A 35 11.13 9.19 17.12
N ASP A 36 12.07 10.10 16.97
CA ASP A 36 12.36 10.78 15.72
C ASP A 36 12.49 9.66 14.70
N TRP A 37 11.38 9.37 14.01
CA TRP A 37 11.33 8.50 12.86
C TRP A 37 12.10 9.25 11.79
N GLY A 38 13.43 9.24 11.94
CA GLY A 38 14.35 9.81 10.98
C GLY A 38 13.99 9.31 9.59
N ASP A 39 14.56 9.94 8.57
CA ASP A 39 14.25 9.81 7.13
C ASP A 39 14.07 8.39 6.52
N ASN A 40 14.18 7.31 7.32
CA ASN A 40 14.12 5.90 6.99
C ASN A 40 12.84 5.13 7.42
N HIS A 41 11.76 5.75 7.93
CA HIS A 41 10.51 4.98 8.04
C HIS A 41 9.94 4.70 6.64
N PRO A 42 9.68 3.43 6.25
CA PRO A 42 9.06 3.14 4.96
C PRO A 42 7.68 3.81 4.88
N ASN A 43 7.39 4.52 3.79
CA ASN A 43 6.08 5.17 3.60
C ASN A 43 4.90 4.18 3.47
N PHE A 44 5.18 2.87 3.52
CA PHE A 44 4.21 1.81 3.36
C PHE A 44 4.34 0.75 4.44
N ILE A 45 3.20 0.17 4.81
CA ILE A 45 3.16 -1.08 5.57
C ILE A 45 3.79 -2.19 4.72
N GLU A 46 4.84 -2.81 5.27
CA GLU A 46 5.70 -3.70 4.48
C GLU A 46 5.06 -5.06 4.18
N SER A 47 4.38 -5.65 5.18
CA SER A 47 3.59 -6.90 5.17
C SER A 47 3.71 -7.78 3.89
N ASN A 48 2.63 -7.95 3.12
CA ASN A 48 2.57 -8.85 1.96
C ASN A 48 3.00 -8.20 0.63
N THR A 49 3.80 -7.13 0.71
CA THR A 49 4.23 -6.36 -0.47
C THR A 49 5.74 -6.43 -0.64
N GLN A 50 6.21 -6.14 -1.85
CA GLN A 50 7.64 -6.06 -2.17
C GLN A 50 7.97 -4.65 -2.67
N ALA A 51 9.08 -4.08 -2.20
CA ALA A 51 9.61 -2.85 -2.74
C ALA A 51 10.28 -3.12 -4.09
N ILE A 52 9.99 -2.29 -5.08
CA ILE A 52 10.64 -2.32 -6.41
C ILE A 52 10.98 -0.91 -6.84
N THR A 53 11.94 -0.77 -7.76
CA THR A 53 12.25 0.54 -8.33
C THR A 53 11.32 0.88 -9.52
N LEU A 54 11.24 2.16 -9.86
CA LEU A 54 10.52 2.59 -11.08
C LEU A 54 11.17 2.01 -12.35
N GLU A 55 12.49 1.82 -12.35
CA GLU A 55 13.21 1.17 -13.44
C GLU A 55 12.80 -0.30 -13.59
N GLU A 56 12.73 -1.05 -12.49
CA GLU A 56 12.28 -2.44 -12.51
C GLU A 56 10.82 -2.56 -12.96
N LEU A 57 9.95 -1.67 -12.48
CA LEU A 57 8.57 -1.61 -12.94
C LEU A 57 8.51 -1.31 -14.46
N THR A 58 9.36 -0.42 -14.96
CA THR A 58 9.36 -0.04 -16.39
C THR A 58 9.90 -1.14 -17.30
N THR A 59 10.91 -1.88 -16.84
CA THR A 59 11.64 -2.85 -17.66
C THR A 59 11.08 -4.28 -17.56
N LYS A 60 10.54 -4.68 -16.41
CA LYS A 60 10.13 -6.07 -16.14
C LYS A 60 8.61 -6.28 -16.17
N ASN A 61 7.81 -5.27 -15.80
CA ASN A 61 6.37 -5.43 -15.69
C ASN A 61 5.67 -5.30 -17.05
N VAL A 62 5.00 -6.36 -17.49
CA VAL A 62 4.18 -6.34 -18.70
C VAL A 62 2.88 -5.57 -18.48
N ILE A 63 2.37 -4.98 -19.56
CA ILE A 63 1.10 -4.24 -19.55
C ILE A 63 0.02 -5.17 -20.09
N PRO A 64 -1.04 -5.46 -19.32
CA PRO A 64 -2.13 -6.28 -19.81
C PRO A 64 -2.88 -5.56 -20.93
N THR A 65 -3.60 -6.35 -21.73
CA THR A 65 -4.49 -5.86 -22.79
C THR A 65 -5.91 -6.32 -22.49
N PHE A 66 -6.89 -5.58 -23.01
CA PHE A 66 -8.25 -6.05 -23.11
C PHE A 66 -8.38 -7.13 -24.18
N SER A 67 -9.52 -7.81 -24.24
CA SER A 67 -9.78 -8.89 -25.21
C SER A 67 -9.72 -8.45 -26.67
N ASP A 68 -9.87 -7.15 -26.94
CA ASP A 68 -9.71 -6.53 -28.26
C ASP A 68 -8.27 -6.07 -28.57
N ASN A 69 -7.30 -6.47 -27.74
CA ASN A 69 -5.89 -6.08 -27.79
C ASN A 69 -5.62 -4.59 -27.50
N THR A 70 -6.60 -3.83 -27.00
CA THR A 70 -6.32 -2.47 -26.53
C THR A 70 -5.50 -2.52 -25.24
N LEU A 71 -4.47 -1.68 -25.14
CA LEU A 71 -3.60 -1.62 -23.97
C LEU A 71 -4.36 -1.04 -22.77
N THR A 72 -4.15 -1.61 -21.59
CA THR A 72 -4.58 -0.94 -20.35
C THR A 72 -3.64 0.23 -20.02
N LEU A 73 -4.08 1.10 -19.11
CA LEU A 73 -3.18 2.09 -18.51
C LEU A 73 -2.05 1.36 -17.76
N SER A 74 -0.80 1.72 -18.06
CA SER A 74 0.36 1.14 -17.39
C SER A 74 0.68 1.88 -16.09
N HIS A 75 1.16 1.13 -15.10
CA HIS A 75 1.55 1.64 -13.78
C HIS A 75 2.60 2.75 -13.90
N GLN A 76 3.62 2.54 -14.73
CA GLN A 76 4.71 3.49 -14.97
C GLN A 76 4.24 4.78 -15.65
N ASN A 77 3.30 4.70 -16.60
CA ASN A 77 2.76 5.91 -17.24
C ASN A 77 1.89 6.69 -16.25
N PHE A 78 1.11 5.99 -15.42
CA PHE A 78 0.30 6.63 -14.39
C PHE A 78 1.18 7.36 -13.37
N ILE A 79 2.19 6.70 -12.81
CA ILE A 79 3.16 7.30 -11.88
C ILE A 79 3.85 8.52 -12.53
N GLY A 80 4.36 8.36 -13.75
CA GLY A 80 5.07 9.44 -14.44
C GLY A 80 4.17 10.66 -14.73
N ALA A 81 2.93 10.43 -15.15
CA ALA A 81 1.98 11.50 -15.43
C ALA A 81 1.57 12.25 -14.16
N VAL A 82 1.20 11.53 -13.09
CA VAL A 82 0.79 12.14 -11.83
C VAL A 82 1.97 12.82 -11.14
N GLY A 83 3.14 12.17 -11.10
CA GLY A 83 4.36 12.74 -10.52
C GLY A 83 4.78 14.02 -11.21
N LYS A 84 4.77 14.05 -12.55
CA LYS A 84 5.08 15.26 -13.33
C LYS A 84 4.09 16.40 -13.02
N MET A 85 2.79 16.10 -12.95
CA MET A 85 1.80 17.14 -12.63
C MET A 85 1.93 17.63 -11.18
N ALA A 86 2.18 16.71 -10.24
CA ALA A 86 2.41 17.07 -8.85
C ALA A 86 3.66 17.96 -8.70
N GLU A 87 4.74 17.65 -9.41
CA GLU A 87 5.96 18.46 -9.41
C GLU A 87 5.71 19.86 -9.97
N GLN A 88 4.91 19.98 -11.03
CA GLN A 88 4.54 21.28 -11.60
C GLN A 88 3.67 22.14 -10.66
N VAL A 89 2.80 21.52 -9.87
CA VAL A 89 1.86 22.22 -9.00
C VAL A 89 2.47 22.52 -7.62
N PHE A 90 3.24 21.58 -7.07
CA PHE A 90 3.70 21.60 -5.68
C PHE A 90 5.22 21.80 -5.54
N GLY A 91 5.97 21.78 -6.66
CA GLY A 91 7.42 21.89 -6.66
C GLY A 91 8.11 20.54 -6.42
N GLU A 92 9.33 20.59 -5.88
CA GLU A 92 10.19 19.41 -5.77
C GLU A 92 9.57 18.28 -4.94
N LEU A 93 9.63 17.07 -5.50
CA LEU A 93 9.16 15.83 -4.88
C LEU A 93 10.34 14.96 -4.42
N THR A 94 10.13 14.10 -3.44
CA THR A 94 11.05 13.00 -3.13
C THR A 94 11.03 11.95 -4.25
N PRO A 95 12.05 11.09 -4.35
CA PRO A 95 11.99 9.92 -5.22
C PRO A 95 10.72 9.09 -4.98
N VAL A 96 10.23 8.47 -6.05
CA VAL A 96 9.06 7.59 -6.02
C VAL A 96 9.43 6.30 -5.30
N GLU A 97 8.67 5.98 -4.25
CA GLU A 97 8.70 4.68 -3.59
C GLU A 97 7.54 3.83 -4.08
N ILE A 98 7.80 2.57 -4.43
CA ILE A 98 6.81 1.66 -5.02
C ILE A 98 6.76 0.37 -4.23
N ARG A 99 5.55 -0.08 -3.91
CA ARG A 99 5.25 -1.40 -3.35
C ARG A 99 4.32 -2.15 -4.29
N VAL A 100 4.59 -3.43 -4.50
CA VAL A 100 3.78 -4.30 -5.35
C VAL A 100 3.34 -5.57 -4.63
N SER A 101 2.28 -6.19 -5.14
CA SER A 101 1.89 -7.54 -4.74
C SER A 101 2.94 -8.58 -5.15
N HIS A 102 2.74 -9.83 -4.72
CA HIS A 102 3.45 -10.97 -5.30
C HIS A 102 3.29 -10.95 -6.85
N PRO A 103 4.37 -11.24 -7.61
CA PRO A 103 4.32 -11.22 -9.07
C PRO A 103 3.46 -12.36 -9.61
N ILE A 104 2.75 -12.06 -10.70
CA ILE A 104 2.15 -13.07 -11.57
C ILE A 104 3.14 -13.38 -12.68
N ILE A 105 3.59 -14.63 -12.72
CA ILE A 105 4.56 -15.11 -13.71
C ILE A 105 3.81 -15.69 -14.91
N GLY A 106 3.97 -15.05 -16.06
CA GLY A 106 3.47 -15.49 -17.36
C GLY A 106 4.58 -16.00 -18.27
N ARG A 107 4.28 -16.10 -19.57
CA ARG A 107 5.18 -16.61 -20.60
C ARG A 107 5.20 -15.66 -21.79
N ILE A 108 6.37 -15.49 -22.41
CA ILE A 108 6.45 -14.86 -23.72
C ILE A 108 5.70 -15.71 -24.77
N PRO A 109 5.21 -15.10 -25.87
CA PRO A 109 4.40 -15.82 -26.87
C PRO A 109 5.10 -17.05 -27.45
N SER A 110 6.41 -16.98 -27.71
CA SER A 110 7.19 -18.10 -28.26
C SER A 110 7.33 -19.29 -27.31
N ALA A 111 7.19 -19.09 -26.00
CA ALA A 111 7.33 -20.12 -24.97
C ALA A 111 5.98 -20.59 -24.39
N GLN A 112 4.85 -20.22 -24.99
CA GLN A 112 3.50 -20.49 -24.46
C GLN A 112 3.23 -21.99 -24.22
N HIS A 113 3.86 -22.86 -25.01
CA HIS A 113 3.72 -24.31 -24.95
C HIS A 113 4.60 -25.00 -23.90
N LYS A 114 5.58 -24.29 -23.31
CA LYS A 114 6.50 -24.84 -22.30
C LYS A 114 5.84 -24.97 -20.93
N LYS A 115 6.16 -26.04 -20.20
CA LYS A 115 5.72 -26.19 -18.81
C LYS A 115 6.44 -25.18 -17.91
N ALA A 116 5.85 -24.88 -16.75
CA ALA A 116 6.40 -23.86 -15.84
C ALA A 116 7.83 -24.16 -15.37
N ASN A 117 8.20 -25.44 -15.22
CA ASN A 117 9.54 -25.88 -14.84
C ASN A 117 10.56 -25.89 -15.99
N GLU A 118 10.10 -25.72 -17.24
CA GLU A 118 10.94 -25.71 -18.44
C GLU A 118 11.22 -24.30 -18.96
N LEU A 119 10.61 -23.28 -18.35
CA LEU A 119 10.78 -21.88 -18.72
C LEU A 119 12.13 -21.35 -18.25
N LEU A 120 12.90 -20.80 -19.19
CA LEU A 120 14.05 -19.97 -18.88
C LEU A 120 13.58 -18.65 -18.25
N ASP A 121 14.46 -17.98 -17.51
CA ASP A 121 14.10 -16.71 -16.85
C ASP A 121 13.75 -15.61 -17.85
N GLU A 122 14.41 -15.58 -19.01
CA GLU A 122 14.10 -14.67 -20.13
C GLU A 122 12.75 -14.96 -20.81
N GLU A 123 12.19 -16.15 -20.61
CA GLU A 123 10.89 -16.54 -21.16
C GLU A 123 9.72 -16.21 -20.24
N LYS A 124 10.02 -15.79 -19.00
CA LYS A 124 9.03 -15.41 -18.00
C LYS A 124 8.68 -13.94 -18.17
N THR A 125 7.37 -13.66 -18.16
CA THR A 125 6.86 -12.29 -18.06
C THR A 125 6.38 -12.03 -16.65
N VAL A 126 6.57 -10.82 -16.13
CA VAL A 126 6.13 -10.45 -14.77
C VAL A 126 4.99 -9.45 -14.87
N PHE A 127 3.91 -9.67 -14.11
CA PHE A 127 2.84 -8.69 -13.94
C PHE A 127 2.48 -8.51 -12.47
N TYR A 128 2.29 -7.26 -12.04
CA TYR A 128 1.83 -6.93 -10.70
C TYR A 128 0.38 -6.44 -10.74
N GLN A 129 -0.54 -7.22 -10.13
CA GLN A 129 -1.96 -6.88 -10.06
C GLN A 129 -2.24 -5.67 -9.16
N ARG A 130 -1.59 -5.62 -7.99
CA ARG A 130 -1.73 -4.50 -7.04
C ARG A 130 -0.40 -3.78 -6.94
N MET A 131 -0.46 -2.46 -6.95
CA MET A 131 0.67 -1.56 -6.78
C MET A 131 0.22 -0.36 -5.95
N ALA A 132 1.10 0.10 -5.07
CA ALA A 132 1.00 1.37 -4.38
C ALA A 132 2.29 2.15 -4.58
N TRP A 133 2.19 3.47 -4.67
CA TRP A 133 3.36 4.34 -4.81
C TRP A 133 3.18 5.65 -4.05
N CYS A 134 4.28 6.23 -3.60
CA CYS A 134 4.30 7.47 -2.82
C CYS A 134 5.49 8.34 -3.24
N CYS A 135 5.28 9.65 -3.23
CA CYS A 135 6.33 10.65 -3.23
C CYS A 135 5.86 11.81 -2.33
N ARG A 136 6.77 12.40 -1.55
CA ARG A 136 6.49 13.52 -0.65
C ARG A 136 6.86 14.83 -1.32
N VAL A 137 6.10 15.89 -1.07
CA VAL A 137 6.50 17.24 -1.47
C VAL A 137 7.53 17.75 -0.46
N LYS A 138 8.69 18.22 -0.93
CA LYS A 138 9.78 18.62 -0.02
C LYS A 138 9.56 19.97 0.66
N ASN A 139 8.91 20.91 -0.03
CA ASN A 139 8.93 22.33 0.36
C ASN A 139 7.56 22.90 0.77
N ILE A 140 6.60 22.06 1.16
CA ILE A 140 5.31 22.54 1.68
C ILE A 140 5.33 22.45 3.20
N THR A 141 5.38 23.61 3.85
CA THR A 141 5.14 23.77 5.28
C THR A 141 3.75 24.37 5.48
N ARG A 142 3.02 23.88 6.48
CA ARG A 142 1.74 24.45 6.92
C ARG A 142 1.88 24.85 8.38
N GLU A 143 1.77 26.14 8.65
CA GLU A 143 1.67 26.67 10.01
C GLU A 143 0.30 26.28 10.57
N ILE A 144 0.30 25.56 11.69
CA ILE A 144 -0.90 25.19 12.44
C ILE A 144 -0.83 25.95 13.76
N ASN A 145 -1.75 26.88 13.94
CA ASN A 145 -1.90 27.75 15.12
C ASN A 145 -0.95 28.96 15.27
N GLY A 146 -0.29 29.42 14.21
CA GLY A 146 0.58 30.60 14.26
C GLY A 146 1.84 30.33 15.06
#